data_AF-A0A524JKV7-F1
#
_entry.id   AF-A0A524JKV7-F1
#
_cell.length_a   1.000
_cell.length_b   1.000
_cell.length_c   1.000
_cell.angle_alpha   90.00
_cell.angle_beta   90.00
_cell.angle_gamma   90.00
#
_symmetry.space_group_name_H-M   'P 1'
#
loop_
_entity.id
_entity.type
_entity.pdbx_description
1 polymer ?
#
loop_
_entity_poly.entity_id
_entity_poly.type
_entity_poly.pdbx_seq_one_letter_code
_entity_poly.pdbx_strand_id
1 'polypeptide(L)' 'MDQLLDSFLTYLTVEKGLSKNTLESYGRDVRKFLTFLEEGQIKTIQEIKYENILDFLSHFKKHGYSDT' A
#
# COMPACT_ATOMS: atom_id res chain seq x y z
N MET A 1 0.07 10.33 5.18
CA MET A 1 0.48 8.91 5.21
C MET A 1 1.84 8.65 4.56
N ASP A 2 2.36 9.55 3.70
CA ASP A 2 3.65 9.37 3.00
C ASP A 2 4.85 9.12 3.94
N GLN A 3 4.94 9.81 5.09
CA GLN A 3 6.01 9.56 6.07
C GLN A 3 6.01 8.13 6.67
N LEU A 4 4.83 7.52 6.78
CA LEU A 4 4.70 6.13 7.27
C LEU A 4 5.16 5.14 6.19
N LEU A 5 4.86 5.43 4.92
CA LEU A 5 5.38 4.65 3.79
C LEU A 5 6.91 4.72 3.73
N ASP A 6 7.49 5.91 3.88
CA ASP A 6 8.94 6.11 3.89
C ASP A 6 9.62 5.36 5.04
N SER A 7 9.05 5.42 6.25
CA SER A 7 9.53 4.63 7.39
C SER A 7 9.44 3.13 7.14
N PHE A 8 8.35 2.65 6.53
CA PHE A 8 8.17 1.24 6.19
C PHE A 8 9.18 0.76 5.14
N LEU A 9 9.40 1.53 4.08
CA LEU A 9 10.40 1.21 3.05
C LEU A 9 11.82 1.25 3.61
N THR A 10 12.10 2.20 4.51
CA THR A 10 13.38 2.27 5.23
C THR A 10 13.59 1.03 6.09
N TYR A 11 12.58 0.59 6.86
CA TYR A 11 12.63 -0.66 7.62
C TYR A 11 12.90 -1.87 6.72
N LEU A 12 12.18 -1.99 5.59
CA LEU A 12 12.39 -3.07 4.62
C LEU A 12 13.79 -3.04 3.98
N THR A 13 14.39 -1.86 3.84
CA THR A 13 15.73 -1.70 3.30
C THR A 13 16.79 -2.07 4.34
N VAL A 14 16.69 -1.52 5.55
CA VAL A 14 17.72 -1.62 6.59
C VAL A 14 17.66 -2.96 7.32
N GLU A 15 16.47 -3.41 7.70
CA GLU A 15 16.31 -4.60 8.56
C GLU A 15 16.13 -5.88 7.76
N LYS A 16 15.50 -5.81 6.58
CA LYS A 16 15.23 -6.98 5.72
C LYS A 16 16.21 -7.11 4.55
N GLY A 17 17.02 -6.08 4.27
CA GLY A 17 18.02 -6.11 3.19
C GLY A 17 17.41 -6.33 1.80
N LEU A 18 16.17 -5.92 1.57
CA LEU A 18 15.48 -6.19 0.30
C LEU A 18 16.13 -5.44 -0.87
N SER A 19 16.16 -6.09 -2.03
CA SER A 19 16.62 -5.49 -3.28
C SER A 19 15.79 -4.25 -3.63
N LYS A 20 16.43 -3.25 -4.28
CA LYS A 20 15.76 -2.04 -4.78
C LYS A 20 14.51 -2.34 -5.61
N ASN A 21 14.57 -3.32 -6.50
CA ASN A 21 13.42 -3.72 -7.32
C ASN A 21 12.20 -4.17 -6.48
N THR A 22 12.45 -4.89 -5.38
CA THR A 22 11.39 -5.32 -4.46
C THR A 22 10.83 -4.13 -3.69
N LEU A 23 11.69 -3.24 -3.20
CA LEU A 23 11.27 -2.01 -2.52
C LEU A 23 10.44 -1.10 -3.43
N GLU A 24 10.82 -0.95 -4.69
CA GLU A 24 10.09 -0.15 -5.67
C GLU A 24 8.74 -0.76 -6.03
N SER A 25 8.64 -2.09 -6.10
CA SER A 25 7.35 -2.77 -6.31
C SER A 25 6.45 -2.56 -5.09
N TYR A 26 6.94 -2.89 -3.89
CA TYR A 26 6.20 -2.70 -2.64
C TYR A 26 5.78 -1.24 -2.45
N GLY A 27 6.69 -0.29 -2.69
CA GLY A 27 6.40 1.13 -2.58
C GLY A 27 5.30 1.59 -3.55
N ARG A 28 5.31 1.10 -4.78
CA ARG A 28 4.22 1.35 -5.74
C ARG A 28 2.90 0.81 -5.25
N ASP A 29 2.85 -0.45 -4.81
CA ASP A 29 1.60 -1.10 -4.42
C ASP A 29 1.02 -0.51 -3.14
N VAL A 30 1.86 -0.23 -2.13
CA VAL A 30 1.40 0.46 -0.92
C VAL A 30 0.95 1.89 -1.24
N ARG A 31 1.64 2.62 -2.12
CA ARG A 31 1.19 3.95 -2.54
C ARG A 31 -0.18 3.92 -3.21
N LYS A 32 -0.46 2.93 -4.08
CA LYS A 32 -1.80 2.77 -4.68
C LYS A 32 -2.87 2.55 -3.61
N PHE A 33 -2.58 1.76 -2.58
CA PHE A 33 -3.50 1.55 -1.46
C PHE A 33 -3.76 2.85 -0.69
N LEU A 34 -2.71 3.62 -0.37
CA LEU A 34 -2.87 4.90 0.34
C LEU A 34 -3.69 5.90 -0.48
N THR A 35 -3.45 5.99 -1.80
CA THR A 35 -4.25 6.84 -2.69
C THR A 35 -5.72 6.43 -2.69
N PHE A 36 -6.00 5.12 -2.79
CA PHE A 36 -7.38 4.60 -2.73
C PHE A 36 -8.08 4.98 -1.41
N LEU A 37 -7.38 4.90 -0.27
CA LEU A 37 -7.90 5.31 1.02
C LEU A 37 -8.18 6.82 1.09
N GLU A 38 -7.29 7.64 0.53
CA GLU A 38 -7.49 9.10 0.46
C GLU A 38 -8.71 9.47 -0.38
N GLU A 39 -8.96 8.78 -1.50
CA GLU A 39 -10.18 8.95 -2.29
C GLU A 39 -11.43 8.58 -1.50
N GLY A 40 -11.36 7.53 -0.66
CA GLY A 40 -12.39 7.14 0.29
C GLY A 40 -12.53 8.05 1.53
N GLN A 41 -11.88 9.21 1.56
CA GLN A 41 -11.85 10.17 2.67
C GLN A 41 -11.18 9.65 3.97
N ILE A 42 -10.41 8.56 3.89
CA ILE A 42 -9.64 8.06 5.03
C ILE A 42 -8.27 8.74 5.04
N LYS A 43 -8.07 9.62 6.02
CA LYS A 43 -6.86 10.46 6.13
C LYS A 43 -5.84 9.93 7.13
N THR A 44 -6.27 9.03 8.01
CA THR A 44 -5.44 8.50 9.09
C THR A 44 -5.41 6.98 9.12
N ILE A 45 -4.26 6.39 9.46
CA ILE A 45 -4.08 4.93 9.47
C ILE A 45 -4.92 4.28 10.57
N GLN A 46 -5.18 4.98 11.69
CA GLN A 46 -6.08 4.48 12.74
C GLN A 46 -7.55 4.35 12.29
N GLU A 47 -7.95 5.02 11.21
CA GLU A 47 -9.30 4.96 10.68
C GLU A 47 -9.49 3.81 9.68
N ILE A 48 -8.39 3.18 9.25
CA ILE A 48 -8.43 2.06 8.31
C ILE A 48 -9.11 0.87 8.99
N LYS A 49 -10.21 0.40 8.40
CA LYS A 49 -10.90 -0.81 8.81
C LYS A 49 -10.62 -1.94 7.84
N TYR A 50 -10.89 -3.16 8.31
CA TYR A 50 -10.84 -4.36 7.48
C TYR A 50 -11.69 -4.23 6.20
N GLU A 51 -12.84 -3.57 6.29
CA GLU A 51 -13.73 -3.31 5.15
C GLU A 51 -13.04 -2.49 4.05
N ASN A 52 -12.19 -1.53 4.41
CA ASN A 52 -11.45 -0.73 3.42
C ASN A 52 -10.39 -1.56 2.69
N ILE A 53 -9.81 -2.55 3.37
CA ILE A 53 -8.84 -3.48 2.78
C ILE A 53 -9.56 -4.38 1.76
N LEU A 54 -10.75 -4.90 2.12
CA LEU A 54 -11.58 -5.70 1.21
C LEU A 54 -12.05 -4.89 0.01
N ASP A 55 -12.48 -3.65 0.23
CA ASP A 55 -12.93 -2.75 -0.84
C ASP A 55 -11.78 -2.44 -1.81
N PHE A 56 -10.58 -2.19 -1.28
CA PHE A 56 -9.37 -2.04 -2.08
C PHE A 56 -9.08 -3.29 -2.91
N LEU A 57 -9.06 -4.49 -2.30
CA LEU A 57 -8.79 -5.74 -3.01
C LEU A 57 -9.82 -6.00 -4.12
N SER A 58 -11.10 -5.70 -3.86
CA SER A 58 -12.18 -5.80 -4.83
C SER A 58 -12.00 -4.80 -5.99
N HIS A 59 -11.68 -3.55 -5.68
CA HIS A 59 -11.38 -2.49 -6.64
C HIS A 59 -10.16 -2.83 -7.51
N PHE A 60 -9.11 -3.37 -6.90
CA PHE A 60 -7.86 -3.75 -7.55
C PHE A 60 -8.04 -4.97 -8.47
N LYS A 61 -8.82 -5.97 -8.03
CA LYS A 61 -9.17 -7.15 -8.84
C LYS A 61 -10.00 -6.76 -10.07
N LYS A 62 -10.92 -5.80 -9.93
CA LYS A 62 -11.72 -5.27 -11.05
C LYS A 62 -10.89 -4.51 -12.10
N HIS A 63 -9.78 -3.91 -11.70
CA HIS A 63 -8.90 -3.13 -12.58
C HIS A 63 -7.83 -3.98 -13.31
N GLY A 64 -7.91 -5.32 -13.24
CA GLY A 64 -7.14 -6.20 -14.12
C GLY A 64 -5.70 -6.50 -13.69
N TYR A 65 -5.38 -6.41 -12.39
CA TYR A 65 -4.19 -7.09 -11.88
C TYR A 65 -4.51 -8.57 -11.71
N SER A 66 -4.12 -9.30 -12.76
CA SER A 66 -4.38 -10.70 -13.02
C SER A 66 -4.12 -11.59 -11.81
N ASP A 67 -5.09 -12.44 -11.54
CA ASP A 67 -4.89 -13.78 -11.02
C ASP A 67 -3.68 -14.39 -11.78
N THR A 68 -2.55 -14.53 -11.11
CA THR A 68 -1.38 -15.26 -11.61
C THR A 68 -0.75 -16.00 -10.45
#